data_AF-D8FCT4-F1
#
_entry.id   AF-D8FCT4-F1
#
_cell.length_a   1.000
_cell.length_b   1.000
_cell.length_c   1.000
_cell.angle_alpha   90.00
_cell.angle_beta   90.00
_cell.angle_gamma   90.00
#
_symmetry.space_group_name_H-M   'P 1'
#
loop_
_entity.id
_entity.type
_entity.pdbx_description
1 polymer ?
#
loop_
_entity_poly.entity_id
_entity_poly.type
_entity_poly.pdbx_seq_one_letter_code
_entity_poly.pdbx_strand_id
1 'polypeptide(L)'
;MLALVKKPRIEISLQGEKVDELIEWISRNFEVSILTSDDSESAAIEDTDFWKEMQSNRVGNLLAAARRKANITQAQLAEQLGIRQNMISDYVRI
;
A
#
# COMPACT_ATOMS: atom_id res chain seq x y z
N MET A 1 -8.79 47.09 17.56
CA MET A 1 -8.22 45.76 17.28
C MET A 1 -9.09 45.09 16.23
N LEU A 2 -8.58 44.92 15.01
CA LEU A 2 -9.27 44.20 13.94
C LEU A 2 -8.89 42.71 14.07
N ALA A 3 -9.85 41.88 14.47
CA ALA A 3 -9.64 40.44 14.50
C ALA A 3 -9.69 39.91 13.06
N LEU A 4 -8.55 39.49 12.52
CA LEU A 4 -8.50 38.65 11.34
C LEU A 4 -8.96 37.24 11.77
N VAL A 5 -10.25 36.98 11.66
CA VAL A 5 -10.80 35.64 11.96
C VAL A 5 -10.38 34.70 10.83
N LYS A 6 -9.61 33.65 11.17
CA LYS A 6 -9.27 32.59 10.21
C LYS A 6 -10.57 31.95 9.72
N LYS A 7 -10.79 31.93 8.39
CA LYS A 7 -11.93 31.23 7.80
C LYS A 7 -11.91 29.76 8.26
N PRO A 8 -12.99 29.22 8.84
CA PRO A 8 -13.05 27.82 9.22
C PRO A 8 -12.94 26.95 7.96
N ARG A 9 -12.04 25.97 7.98
CA ARG A 9 -11.94 24.96 6.92
C ARG A 9 -13.06 23.95 7.11
N ILE A 10 -13.80 23.66 6.05
CA ILE A 10 -14.87 22.65 6.05
C ILE A 10 -14.37 21.48 5.22
N GLU A 11 -14.29 20.30 5.83
CA GLU A 11 -13.96 19.04 5.16
C GLU A 11 -15.25 18.23 5.02
N ILE A 12 -15.58 17.78 3.81
CA ILE A 12 -16.82 17.07 3.50
C ILE A 12 -16.44 15.77 2.79
N SER A 13 -17.00 14.64 3.24
CA SER A 13 -16.92 13.36 2.54
C SER A 13 -18.22 13.13 1.78
N LEU A 14 -18.12 12.86 0.48
CA LEU A 14 -19.24 12.64 -0.43
C LEU A 14 -19.17 11.21 -0.98
N GLN A 15 -20.28 10.47 -0.92
CA GLN A 15 -20.41 9.10 -1.43
C GLN A 15 -21.77 8.94 -2.10
N GLY A 16 -21.83 8.36 -3.30
CA GLY A 16 -23.08 8.13 -4.03
C GLY A 16 -22.93 8.27 -5.55
N GLU A 17 -24.04 8.16 -6.27
CA GLU A 17 -24.08 8.41 -7.71
C GLU A 17 -24.07 9.93 -7.99
N LYS A 18 -23.41 10.33 -9.08
CA LYS A 18 -23.34 11.74 -9.57
C LYS A 18 -22.70 12.73 -8.59
N VAL A 19 -21.73 12.29 -7.78
CA VAL A 19 -20.96 13.17 -6.89
C VAL A 19 -20.25 14.28 -7.66
N ASP A 20 -19.85 14.02 -8.91
CA ASP A 20 -19.20 15.02 -9.78
C ASP A 20 -20.08 16.24 -10.06
N GLU A 21 -21.39 16.04 -10.31
CA GLU A 21 -22.35 17.13 -10.54
C GLU A 21 -22.50 18.00 -9.28
N LEU A 22 -22.45 17.38 -8.10
CA LEU A 22 -22.53 18.07 -6.82
C LEU A 22 -21.25 18.87 -6.53
N ILE A 23 -20.08 18.28 -6.79
CA ILE A 23 -18.79 18.99 -6.66
C ILE A 23 -18.74 20.20 -7.60
N GLU A 24 -19.21 20.04 -8.84
CA GLU A 24 -19.30 21.13 -9.82
C GLU A 24 -20.26 22.24 -9.36
N TRP A 25 -21.36 21.88 -8.70
CA TRP A 25 -22.28 22.87 -8.14
C TRP A 25 -21.67 23.65 -6.95
N ILE A 26 -20.94 22.96 -6.07
CA ILE A 26 -20.28 23.58 -4.92
C ILE A 26 -19.14 24.51 -5.38
N SER A 27 -18.36 24.11 -6.38
CA SER A 27 -17.22 24.90 -6.90
C SER A 27 -17.64 26.24 -7.53
N ARG A 28 -18.91 26.40 -7.93
CA ARG A 28 -19.45 27.68 -8.42
C ARG A 28 -19.54 28.75 -7.34
N ASN A 29 -19.70 28.35 -6.07
CA ASN A 29 -19.93 29.27 -4.95
C ASN A 29 -18.75 29.30 -3.96
N PHE A 30 -17.90 28.27 -3.96
CA PHE A 30 -16.81 28.10 -2.99
C PHE A 30 -15.54 27.60 -3.67
N GLU A 31 -14.38 27.97 -3.12
CA GLU A 31 -13.10 27.39 -3.51
C GLU A 31 -13.01 25.95 -2.96
N VAL A 32 -13.06 24.97 -3.85
CA VAL A 32 -13.05 23.54 -3.51
C VAL A 32 -11.69 22.94 -3.85
N SER A 33 -11.11 22.17 -2.92
CA SER A 33 -9.92 21.35 -3.16
C SER A 33 -10.27 19.89 -2.92
N ILE A 34 -10.04 19.03 -3.92
CA ILE A 34 -10.29 17.59 -3.84
C ILE A 34 -9.07 16.94 -3.18
N LEU A 35 -9.24 16.43 -1.97
CA LEU A 35 -8.16 15.82 -1.19
C LEU A 35 -7.91 14.35 -1.56
N THR A 36 -8.93 13.66 -2.08
CA THR A 36 -8.85 12.26 -2.51
C THR A 36 -9.92 12.06 -3.58
N SER A 37 -9.49 11.85 -4.83
CA SER A 37 -10.37 11.35 -5.89
C SER A 37 -10.25 9.83 -5.93
N ASP A 38 -11.38 9.14 -6.01
CA ASP A 38 -11.40 7.69 -6.19
C ASP A 38 -11.19 7.33 -7.68
N ASP A 39 -10.21 7.98 -8.30
CA ASP A 39 -9.76 7.70 -9.67
C ASP A 39 -8.83 6.48 -9.68
N SER A 40 -8.98 5.60 -8.69
CA SER A 40 -8.15 4.43 -8.55
C SER A 40 -8.63 3.37 -9.55
N GLU A 41 -8.04 3.41 -10.74
CA GLU A 41 -8.20 2.33 -11.72
C GLU A 41 -7.84 1.01 -11.02
N SER A 42 -8.87 0.17 -10.86
CA SER A 42 -8.69 -1.15 -10.28
C SER A 42 -7.92 -2.01 -11.28
N ALA A 43 -6.66 -2.28 -10.99
CA ALA A 43 -5.87 -3.25 -11.73
C ALA A 43 -6.05 -4.65 -11.13
N ALA A 44 -6.03 -5.67 -11.98
CA ALA A 44 -5.91 -7.05 -11.49
C ALA A 44 -4.60 -7.17 -10.70
N ILE A 45 -4.62 -7.87 -9.56
CA ILE A 45 -3.44 -7.99 -8.69
C ILE A 45 -2.26 -8.59 -9.45
N GLU A 46 -2.56 -9.49 -10.40
CA GLU A 46 -1.59 -10.19 -11.22
C GLU A 46 -0.76 -9.26 -12.12
N ASP A 47 -1.35 -8.12 -12.49
CA ASP A 47 -0.73 -7.14 -13.37
C ASP A 47 0.16 -6.16 -12.61
N THR A 48 0.06 -6.12 -11.28
CA THR A 48 0.90 -5.25 -10.45
C THR A 48 2.36 -5.68 -10.48
N ASP A 49 3.27 -4.70 -10.46
CA ASP A 49 4.70 -4.97 -10.39
C ASP A 49 5.07 -5.75 -9.13
N PHE A 50 4.38 -5.46 -8.01
CA PHE A 50 4.50 -6.22 -6.77
C PHE A 50 4.24 -7.71 -6.98
N TRP A 51 3.16 -8.07 -7.66
CA TRP A 51 2.84 -9.47 -7.91
C TRP A 51 3.85 -10.14 -8.84
N LYS A 52 4.25 -9.46 -9.92
CA LYS A 52 5.26 -9.97 -10.86
C LYS A 52 6.60 -10.22 -10.16
N GLU A 53 7.03 -9.31 -9.30
CA GLU A 53 8.23 -9.47 -8.47
C GLU A 53 8.07 -10.63 -7.49
N MET A 54 6.94 -10.70 -6.77
CA MET A 54 6.66 -11.80 -5.84
C MET A 54 6.70 -13.17 -6.53
N GLN A 55 6.15 -13.28 -7.74
CA GLN A 55 6.13 -14.53 -8.51
C GLN A 55 7.53 -14.96 -8.95
N SER A 56 8.42 -14.01 -9.28
CA SER A 56 9.77 -14.32 -9.75
C SER A 56 10.59 -15.17 -8.77
N ASN A 57 10.32 -15.06 -7.47
CA ASN A 57 10.94 -15.86 -6.42
C ASN A 57 9.90 -16.35 -5.40
N ARG A 58 8.78 -16.88 -5.88
CA ARG A 58 7.65 -17.27 -5.03
C ARG A 58 8.05 -18.20 -3.89
N VAL A 59 8.83 -19.25 -4.19
CA VAL A 59 9.23 -20.26 -3.21
C VAL A 59 10.15 -19.66 -2.14
N GLY A 60 11.14 -18.86 -2.56
CA GLY A 60 12.03 -18.16 -1.65
C GLY A 60 11.31 -17.18 -0.72
N ASN A 61 10.36 -16.43 -1.28
CA ASN A 61 9.53 -15.48 -0.54
C ASN A 61 8.64 -16.20 0.50
N LEU A 62 8.05 -17.33 0.15
CA LEU A 62 7.26 -18.16 1.08
C LEU A 62 8.12 -18.73 2.21
N LEU A 63 9.32 -19.23 1.89
CA LEU A 63 10.27 -19.71 2.88
C LEU A 63 10.69 -18.59 3.84
N ALA A 64 10.98 -17.40 3.31
CA ALA A 64 11.32 -16.23 4.10
C ALA A 64 10.19 -15.81 5.05
N ALA A 65 8.95 -15.80 4.55
CA ALA A 65 7.76 -15.49 5.34
C ALA A 65 7.54 -16.52 6.46
N ALA A 66 7.62 -17.81 6.15
CA ALA A 66 7.49 -18.88 7.15
C ALA A 66 8.57 -18.78 8.24
N ARG A 67 9.82 -18.55 7.84
CA ARG A 67 10.95 -18.34 8.76
C ARG A 67 10.71 -17.14 9.69
N ARG A 68 10.27 -16.00 9.14
CA ARG A 68 9.94 -14.80 9.92
C ARG A 68 8.79 -15.05 10.89
N LYS A 69 7.74 -15.77 10.45
CA LYS A 69 6.62 -16.18 11.30
C LYS A 69 7.07 -17.07 12.47
N ALA A 70 8.06 -17.93 12.23
CA ALA A 70 8.68 -18.77 13.27
C ALA A 70 9.67 -18.00 14.16
N ASN A 71 9.93 -16.73 13.89
CA ASN A 71 10.86 -15.87 14.62
C ASN A 71 12.29 -16.43 14.75
N ILE A 72 12.77 -17.11 13.71
CA ILE A 72 14.14 -17.65 13.64
C ILE A 72 14.98 -16.92 12.58
N THR A 73 16.29 -16.84 12.77
CA THR A 73 17.23 -16.27 11.80
C THR A 73 17.51 -17.26 10.66
N GLN A 74 18.12 -16.78 9.56
CA GLN A 74 18.58 -17.69 8.50
C GLN A 74 19.65 -18.67 9.01
N ALA A 75 20.51 -18.25 9.93
CA ALA A 75 21.54 -19.11 10.52
C ALA A 75 20.91 -20.24 11.37
N GLN A 76 19.90 -19.91 12.18
CA GLN A 76 19.17 -20.91 12.97
C GLN A 76 18.41 -21.90 12.08
N LEU A 77 17.81 -21.44 10.99
CA LEU A 77 17.18 -22.33 10.02
C LEU A 77 18.21 -23.24 9.33
N ALA A 78 19.40 -22.72 8.99
CA ALA A 78 20.47 -23.50 8.39
C ALA A 78 20.99 -24.60 9.34
N GLU A 79 21.17 -24.25 10.61
CA GLU A 79 21.58 -25.17 11.67
C GLU A 79 20.57 -26.31 11.85
N GLN A 80 19.26 -25.98 11.93
CA GLN A 80 18.20 -26.98 12.05
C GLN A 80 18.13 -27.95 10.87
N LEU A 81 18.45 -27.48 9.67
CA LEU A 81 18.44 -28.27 8.44
C LEU A 81 19.77 -28.99 8.17
N GLY A 82 20.81 -28.73 8.96
CA GLY A 82 22.14 -29.31 8.74
C GLY A 82 22.81 -28.85 7.45
N ILE A 83 22.47 -27.65 6.96
CA ILE A 83 23.02 -27.08 5.72
C ILE A 83 23.80 -25.80 6.00
N ARG A 84 24.57 -25.34 5.02
CA ARG A 84 25.24 -24.04 5.12
C ARG A 84 24.24 -22.91 4.90
N GLN A 85 24.37 -21.82 5.65
CA GLN A 85 23.48 -20.65 5.56
C GLN A 85 23.39 -20.05 4.14
N ASN A 86 24.49 -20.11 3.36
CA ASN A 86 24.51 -19.58 2.00
C ASN A 86 23.48 -20.28 1.08
N MET A 87 23.21 -21.57 1.31
CA MET A 87 22.18 -22.32 0.59
C MET A 87 20.77 -21.78 0.84
N ILE A 88 20.54 -21.04 1.92
CA ILE A 88 19.26 -20.38 2.24
C ILE A 88 19.23 -18.98 1.65
N SER A 89 20.34 -18.23 1.73
CA SER A 89 20.41 -16.87 1.18
C SER A 89 20.26 -16.84 -0.34
N ASP A 90 20.72 -17.87 -1.05
CA ASP A 90 20.58 -17.95 -2.52
C ASP A 90 19.11 -18.04 -2.96
N TYR A 91 18.25 -18.60 -2.10
CA TYR A 91 16.81 -18.70 -2.34
C TYR A 91 16.04 -17.52 -1.75
N VAL A 92 16.51 -16.91 -0.67
CA VAL A 92 15.81 -15.82 0.01
C VAL A 92 16.46 -14.49 -0.36
N ARG A 93 15.90 -13.83 -1.38
CA ARG A 93 16.26 -12.43 -1.70
C ARG A 93 15.71 -11.51 -0.61
N ILE A 94 16.56 -10.65 -0.07
CA ILE A 94 16.22 -9.55 0.86
C ILE A 94 16.64 -8.26 0.19
#